data_AF-A0A2D9RD86-F1
#
_entry.id   AF-A0A2D9RD86-F1
#
_cell.length_a   1.000
_cell.length_b   1.000
_cell.length_c   1.000
_cell.angle_alpha   90.00
_cell.angle_beta   90.00
_cell.angle_gamma   90.00
#
_symmetry.space_group_name_H-M   'P 1'
#
loop_
_entity.id
_entity.type
_entity.pdbx_description
1 polymer ?
#
loop_
_entity_poly.entity_id
_entity_poly.type
_entity_poly.pdbx_seq_one_letter_code
_entity_poly.pdbx_strand_id
1 'polypeptide(L)'
;MTDTPQDILPRSYQEPRKFAGFNYLGMWTLYKREVGRFIKVAMQTLFAPAVSTLLLMTVFKLAFGNRGELTGDFAGIAYQNFLAPGLVIMTILQNAFQNTSSSLTISKVQGTSVDFLMPPLSPLELTIGFIAGASTRGLMVGLITGAAIQLLGLASMSLEHVWAILWFSVMASIILGAIG
;
A
#
# COMPACT_ATOMS: atom_id res chain seq x y z
N MET A 1 48.13 -23.71 -27.38
CA MET A 1 48.31 -24.57 -26.19
C MET A 1 48.37 -23.68 -24.96
N THR A 2 47.20 -23.40 -24.38
CA THR A 2 47.02 -23.11 -22.95
C THR A 2 45.56 -23.44 -22.66
N ASP A 3 45.24 -24.73 -22.68
CA ASP A 3 44.04 -25.25 -22.00
C ASP A 3 44.28 -25.05 -20.52
N THR A 4 43.84 -23.90 -20.00
CA THR A 4 43.75 -23.70 -18.56
C THR A 4 42.49 -24.42 -18.10
N PRO A 5 42.57 -25.51 -17.32
CA PRO A 5 41.39 -26.21 -16.85
C PRO A 5 40.58 -25.23 -16.00
N GLN A 6 39.34 -24.91 -16.41
CA GLN A 6 38.43 -24.06 -15.63
C GLN A 6 37.99 -24.73 -14.30
N ASP A 7 38.39 -25.98 -14.06
CA ASP A 7 38.05 -26.80 -12.90
C ASP A 7 38.85 -26.50 -11.62
N ILE A 8 39.78 -25.53 -11.63
CA ILE A 8 40.64 -25.21 -10.47
C ILE A 8 40.29 -23.86 -9.81
N LEU A 9 39.13 -23.29 -10.10
CA LEU A 9 38.65 -22.11 -9.38
C LEU A 9 37.89 -22.55 -8.12
N PRO A 10 38.21 -22.03 -6.92
CA PRO A 10 37.43 -22.31 -5.72
C PRO A 10 35.96 -21.95 -5.98
N ARG A 11 35.01 -22.74 -5.45
CA ARG A 11 33.54 -22.53 -5.58
C ARG A 11 33.04 -21.16 -5.06
N SER A 12 33.92 -20.24 -4.69
CA SER A 12 33.65 -18.92 -4.15
C SER A 12 33.37 -17.84 -5.21
N TYR A 13 33.45 -18.16 -6.50
CA TYR A 13 33.09 -17.23 -7.59
C TYR A 13 32.16 -17.91 -8.62
N GLN A 14 31.02 -18.42 -8.16
CA GLN A 14 29.94 -18.72 -9.10
C GLN A 14 29.46 -17.40 -9.70
N GLU A 15 29.47 -17.28 -11.02
CA GLU A 15 28.95 -16.08 -11.69
C GLU A 15 27.54 -15.74 -11.17
N PRO A 16 27.20 -14.45 -10.97
CA PRO A 16 25.86 -14.04 -10.58
C PRO A 16 24.84 -14.73 -11.47
N ARG A 17 23.85 -15.39 -10.87
CA ARG A 17 22.85 -16.17 -11.61
C ARG A 17 22.15 -15.23 -12.59
N LYS A 18 22.48 -15.37 -13.87
CA LYS A 18 21.88 -14.58 -14.95
C LYS A 18 20.47 -15.12 -15.17
N PHE A 19 19.46 -14.34 -14.83
CA PHE A 19 18.07 -14.68 -15.16
C PHE A 19 17.84 -14.29 -16.62
N ALA A 20 17.42 -15.25 -17.44
CA ALA A 20 17.07 -15.01 -18.85
C ALA A 20 15.69 -14.34 -19.01
N GLY A 21 14.96 -14.13 -17.91
CA GLY A 21 13.60 -13.58 -17.88
C GLY A 21 13.29 -12.97 -16.52
N PHE A 22 12.02 -13.02 -16.10
CA PHE A 22 11.56 -12.35 -14.88
C PHE A 22 12.04 -13.05 -13.59
N ASN A 23 12.71 -12.30 -12.71
CA ASN A 23 13.18 -12.78 -11.42
C ASN A 23 12.07 -12.72 -10.35
N TYR A 24 11.12 -13.66 -10.44
CA TYR A 24 9.98 -13.75 -9.51
C TYR A 24 10.42 -13.87 -8.05
N LEU A 25 11.51 -14.60 -7.78
CA LEU A 25 12.00 -14.80 -6.42
C LEU A 25 12.55 -13.50 -5.83
N GLY A 26 13.34 -12.75 -6.60
CA GLY A 26 13.86 -11.45 -6.18
C GLY A 26 12.76 -10.41 -6.00
N MET A 27 11.77 -10.36 -6.90
CA MET A 27 10.61 -9.49 -6.73
C MET A 27 9.81 -9.86 -5.46
N TRP A 28 9.58 -11.16 -5.22
CA TRP A 28 8.85 -11.63 -4.05
C TRP A 28 9.57 -11.30 -2.74
N THR A 29 10.89 -11.44 -2.68
CA THR A 29 11.66 -11.07 -1.48
C THR A 29 11.65 -9.57 -1.24
N LEU A 30 11.73 -8.75 -2.30
CA LEU A 30 11.56 -7.30 -2.20
C LEU A 30 10.17 -6.94 -1.63
N TYR A 31 9.11 -7.52 -2.20
CA TYR A 31 7.75 -7.33 -1.73
C TYR A 31 7.59 -7.71 -0.25
N LYS A 32 8.07 -8.90 0.14
CA LYS A 32 7.99 -9.39 1.52
C LYS A 32 8.73 -8.47 2.49
N ARG A 33 9.86 -7.91 2.08
CA ARG A 33 10.63 -6.93 2.87
C ARG A 33 9.84 -5.63 3.05
N GLU A 34 9.23 -5.11 1.98
CA GLU A 34 8.39 -3.91 2.04
C GLU A 34 7.21 -4.11 2.99
N VAL A 35 6.52 -5.25 2.88
CA VAL A 35 5.43 -5.62 3.79
C VAL A 35 5.93 -5.72 5.23
N GLY A 36 7.02 -6.45 5.45
CA GLY A 36 7.63 -6.58 6.77
C GLY A 36 8.02 -5.23 7.40
N ARG A 37 8.47 -4.25 6.60
CA ARG A 37 8.88 -2.92 7.06
C ARG A 37 7.74 -2.19 7.75
N PHE A 38 6.58 -2.07 7.09
CA PHE A 38 5.46 -1.33 7.69
C PHE A 38 4.74 -2.14 8.76
N ILE A 39 4.69 -3.48 8.65
CA ILE A 39 4.08 -4.35 9.67
C ILE A 39 4.84 -4.27 11.01
N LYS A 40 6.17 -4.20 10.98
CA LYS A 40 6.98 -4.04 12.21
C LYS A 40 6.58 -2.81 13.03
N VAL A 41 6.01 -1.79 12.39
CA VAL A 41 5.59 -0.54 13.04
C VAL A 41 4.09 -0.29 12.81
N ALA A 42 3.28 -1.36 12.79
CA ALA A 42 1.85 -1.30 12.46
C ALA A 42 1.06 -0.29 13.29
N MET A 43 1.41 -0.09 14.56
CA MET A 43 0.76 0.92 15.42
C MET A 43 0.85 2.34 14.84
N GLN A 44 1.96 2.68 14.20
CA GLN A 44 2.17 4.00 13.62
C GLN A 44 1.74 4.06 12.16
N THR A 45 1.92 2.97 11.41
CA THR A 45 1.73 2.96 9.95
C THR A 45 0.33 2.57 9.52
N LEU A 46 -0.41 1.82 10.35
CA LEU A 46 -1.77 1.34 10.07
C LEU A 46 -2.79 1.95 11.05
N PHE A 47 -2.54 1.87 12.35
CA PHE A 47 -3.50 2.31 13.36
C PHE A 47 -3.58 3.83 13.48
N ALA A 48 -2.46 4.54 13.53
CA ALA A 48 -2.47 5.99 13.68
C ALA A 48 -3.24 6.72 12.55
N PRO A 49 -3.06 6.38 11.25
CA PRO A 49 -3.88 6.95 10.18
C PRO A 49 -5.38 6.60 10.34
N ALA A 50 -5.70 5.36 10.69
CA ALA A 50 -7.08 4.93 10.89
C ALA A 50 -7.77 5.71 12.02
N VAL A 51 -7.10 5.87 13.16
CA VAL A 51 -7.61 6.66 14.30
C VAL A 51 -7.85 8.11 13.89
N SER A 52 -6.94 8.72 13.13
CA SER A 52 -7.12 10.08 12.62
C SER A 52 -8.39 10.20 11.77
N THR A 53 -8.61 9.26 10.84
CA THR A 53 -9.82 9.22 10.02
C THR A 53 -11.08 8.99 10.87
N LEU A 54 -11.02 8.16 11.91
CA LEU A 54 -12.15 7.90 12.80
C LEU A 54 -12.50 9.14 13.64
N LEU A 55 -11.51 9.87 14.15
CA LEU A 55 -11.73 11.12 14.86
C LEU A 55 -12.35 12.16 13.92
N LEU A 56 -11.85 12.29 12.70
CA LEU A 56 -12.42 13.17 11.67
C LEU A 56 -13.89 12.83 11.39
N MET A 57 -14.19 11.54 11.19
CA MET A 57 -15.54 11.05 10.97
C MET A 57 -16.46 11.35 12.17
N THR A 58 -15.96 11.17 13.40
CA THR A 58 -16.70 11.46 14.62
C THR A 58 -17.03 12.94 14.75
N VAL A 59 -16.07 13.82 14.47
CA VAL A 59 -16.28 15.27 14.45
C VAL A 59 -17.33 15.65 13.41
N PHE A 60 -17.26 15.09 12.20
CA PHE A 60 -18.26 15.36 11.17
C PHE A 60 -19.65 14.82 11.53
N LYS A 61 -19.73 13.62 12.09
CA LYS A 61 -20.99 13.06 12.60
C LYS A 61 -21.61 13.97 13.66
N LEU A 62 -20.84 14.47 14.62
CA LEU A 62 -21.32 15.36 15.67
C LEU A 62 -21.70 16.75 15.14
N ALA A 63 -20.91 17.30 14.23
CA ALA A 63 -21.13 18.63 13.65
C ALA A 63 -22.40 18.68 12.78
N PHE A 64 -22.64 17.66 11.96
CA PHE A 64 -23.76 17.63 11.02
C PHE A 64 -25.01 16.93 11.57
N GLY A 65 -24.87 16.05 12.58
CA GLY A 65 -25.97 15.51 13.40
C GLY A 65 -27.26 15.17 12.63
N ASN A 66 -28.40 15.61 13.18
CA ASN A 66 -29.73 15.49 12.57
C ASN A 66 -30.09 16.65 11.63
N ARG A 67 -29.14 17.55 11.32
CA ARG A 67 -29.35 18.72 10.45
C ARG A 67 -28.84 18.48 9.02
N GLY A 68 -28.07 17.42 8.81
CA GLY A 68 -27.45 17.06 7.54
C GLY A 68 -28.22 15.99 6.77
N GLU A 69 -29.54 16.13 6.62
CA GLU A 69 -30.19 15.47 5.48
C GLU A 69 -29.70 16.18 4.21
N LEU A 70 -29.13 15.40 3.30
CA LEU A 70 -28.67 15.91 2.02
C LEU A 70 -29.88 16.46 1.26
N THR A 71 -29.86 17.75 0.89
CA THR A 71 -30.92 18.36 0.05
C THR A 71 -30.66 18.05 -1.43
N GLY A 72 -31.68 17.67 -2.20
CA GLY A 72 -31.56 17.35 -3.64
C GLY A 72 -31.75 15.86 -3.96
N ASP A 73 -31.05 15.32 -4.97
CA ASP A 73 -31.16 13.91 -5.44
C ASP A 73 -30.78 12.84 -4.38
N PHE A 74 -30.21 13.27 -3.25
CA PHE A 74 -29.79 12.42 -2.14
C PHE A 74 -30.66 12.58 -0.88
N ALA A 75 -31.84 13.20 -1.01
CA ALA A 75 -32.80 13.39 0.07
C ALA A 75 -33.10 12.05 0.78
N GLY A 76 -32.91 12.04 2.11
CA GLY A 76 -33.14 10.86 2.97
C GLY A 76 -31.90 9.99 3.25
N ILE A 77 -30.74 10.26 2.62
CA ILE A 77 -29.49 9.58 2.97
C ILE A 77 -28.76 10.38 4.05
N ALA A 78 -28.39 9.73 5.15
CA ALA A 78 -27.58 10.34 6.19
C ALA A 78 -26.22 10.78 5.61
N TYR A 79 -25.84 12.04 5.81
CA TYR A 79 -24.55 12.61 5.35
C TYR A 79 -23.34 11.72 5.69
N GLN A 80 -23.38 11.06 6.85
CA GLN A 80 -22.34 10.13 7.31
C GLN A 80 -22.12 8.96 6.33
N ASN A 81 -23.18 8.44 5.72
CA ASN A 81 -23.11 7.30 4.81
C ASN A 81 -22.47 7.68 3.47
N PHE A 82 -22.61 8.93 3.04
CA PHE A 82 -21.93 9.46 1.87
C PHE A 82 -20.45 9.77 2.16
N LEU A 83 -20.15 10.40 3.30
CA LEU A 83 -18.82 10.83 3.67
C LEU A 83 -17.85 9.65 3.90
N ALA A 84 -18.34 8.61 4.56
CA ALA A 84 -17.51 7.51 5.04
C ALA A 84 -16.73 6.75 3.93
N PRO A 85 -17.32 6.32 2.80
CA PRO A 85 -16.56 5.70 1.72
C PRO A 85 -15.53 6.64 1.08
N GLY A 86 -15.83 7.95 1.00
CA GLY A 86 -14.89 8.95 0.53
C GLY A 86 -13.65 9.07 1.41
N LEU A 87 -13.84 9.08 2.73
CA LEU A 87 -12.75 9.07 3.69
C LEU A 87 -11.92 7.79 3.65
N VAL A 88 -12.55 6.63 3.49
CA VAL A 88 -11.84 5.34 3.36
C VAL A 88 -10.92 5.35 2.14
N ILE A 89 -11.44 5.77 0.98
CA ILE A 89 -10.64 5.86 -0.25
C ILE A 89 -9.50 6.85 -0.08
N MET A 90 -9.76 8.05 0.46
CA MET A 90 -8.72 9.05 0.75
C MET A 90 -7.59 8.47 1.59
N THR A 91 -7.91 7.70 2.63
CA THR A 91 -6.92 7.05 3.49
C THR A 91 -6.12 5.98 2.72
N ILE A 92 -6.75 5.19 1.83
CA ILE A 92 -6.04 4.22 0.97
C ILE A 92 -5.02 4.93 0.08
N LEU A 93 -5.45 5.98 -0.63
CA LEU A 93 -4.61 6.74 -1.58
C LEU A 93 -3.39 7.34 -0.87
N GLN A 94 -3.61 8.02 0.25
CA GLN A 94 -2.55 8.65 1.01
C GLN A 94 -1.55 7.63 1.54
N ASN A 95 -2.02 6.50 2.08
CA ASN A 95 -1.13 5.48 2.63
C ASN A 95 -0.34 4.75 1.53
N ALA A 96 -0.91 4.56 0.34
CA ALA A 96 -0.19 3.99 -0.80
C ALA A 96 0.94 4.93 -1.25
N PHE A 97 0.64 6.20 -1.54
CA PHE A 97 1.63 7.21 -1.93
C PHE A 97 2.76 7.36 -0.89
N GLN A 98 2.40 7.50 0.38
CA GLN A 98 3.36 7.65 1.47
C GLN A 98 4.25 6.41 1.64
N ASN A 99 3.76 5.22 1.30
CA ASN A 99 4.56 4.01 1.41
C ASN A 99 5.73 4.01 0.43
N THR A 100 5.47 4.23 -0.86
CA THR A 100 6.52 4.26 -1.89
C THR A 100 7.50 5.41 -1.63
N SER A 101 6.99 6.61 -1.39
CA SER A 101 7.79 7.80 -1.16
C SER A 101 8.74 7.64 0.03
N SER A 102 8.24 7.10 1.15
CA SER A 102 9.07 6.82 2.32
C SER A 102 10.07 5.69 2.06
N SER A 103 9.72 4.63 1.32
CA SER A 103 10.66 3.54 0.98
C SER A 103 11.86 4.06 0.20
N LEU A 104 11.61 4.84 -0.84
CA LEU A 104 12.67 5.40 -1.69
C LEU A 104 13.49 6.45 -0.93
N THR A 105 12.84 7.36 -0.21
CA THR A 105 13.51 8.42 0.56
C THR A 105 14.40 7.83 1.65
N ILE A 106 13.88 6.89 2.45
CA ILE A 106 14.64 6.25 3.52
C ILE A 106 15.82 5.47 2.92
N SER A 107 15.61 4.71 1.84
CA SER A 107 16.68 3.95 1.21
C SER A 107 17.78 4.86 0.64
N LYS A 108 17.41 6.04 0.14
CA LYS A 108 18.37 7.03 -0.36
C LYS A 108 19.15 7.67 0.78
N VAL A 109 18.47 8.11 1.83
CA VAL A 109 19.08 8.79 2.99
C VAL A 109 19.97 7.83 3.79
N GLN A 110 19.57 6.58 3.95
CA GLN A 110 20.35 5.56 4.69
C GLN A 110 21.44 4.89 3.85
N GLY A 111 21.51 5.16 2.55
CA GLY A 111 22.49 4.54 1.64
C GLY A 111 22.22 3.07 1.29
N THR A 112 21.09 2.50 1.71
CA THR A 112 20.69 1.10 1.44
C THR A 112 20.08 0.90 0.04
N SER A 113 20.00 1.96 -0.77
CA SER A 113 19.50 1.86 -2.16
C SER A 113 20.32 0.90 -3.03
N VAL A 114 21.62 0.75 -2.74
CA VAL A 114 22.51 -0.17 -3.44
C VAL A 114 22.12 -1.62 -3.17
N ASP A 115 21.46 -1.92 -2.06
CA ASP A 115 21.04 -3.28 -1.69
C ASP A 115 19.97 -3.83 -2.65
N PHE A 116 19.19 -2.96 -3.32
CA PHE A 116 18.23 -3.39 -4.35
C PHE A 116 18.89 -3.63 -5.70
N LEU A 117 20.09 -3.10 -5.89
CA LEU A 117 20.88 -3.23 -7.10
C LEU A 117 21.88 -4.39 -7.03
N MET A 118 22.12 -4.95 -5.83
CA MET A 118 22.99 -6.13 -5.66
C MET A 118 22.38 -7.40 -6.28
N PRO A 119 21.08 -7.73 -6.07
CA PRO A 119 20.42 -8.76 -6.86
C PRO A 119 20.27 -8.28 -8.31
N PRO A 120 20.41 -9.16 -9.31
CA PRO A 120 20.11 -8.83 -10.70
C PRO A 120 18.59 -8.72 -10.88
N LEU A 121 18.03 -7.59 -10.45
CA LEU A 121 16.62 -7.22 -10.61
C LEU A 121 16.50 -6.21 -11.75
N SER A 122 15.54 -6.43 -12.64
CA SER A 122 15.22 -5.47 -13.68
C SER A 122 14.54 -4.23 -13.08
N PRO A 123 14.63 -3.05 -13.74
CA PRO A 123 13.94 -1.84 -13.28
C PRO A 123 12.42 -2.07 -13.13
N LEU A 124 11.81 -2.86 -14.01
CA LEU A 124 10.39 -3.19 -13.94
C LEU A 124 10.03 -4.03 -12.70
N GLU A 125 10.88 -5.01 -12.34
CA GLU A 125 10.68 -5.82 -11.13
C GLU A 125 10.74 -4.98 -9.86
N LEU A 126 11.69 -4.03 -9.81
CA LEU A 126 11.80 -3.09 -8.69
C LEU A 126 10.54 -2.23 -8.57
N THR A 127 10.10 -1.62 -9.67
CA THR A 127 8.90 -0.77 -9.70
C THR A 127 7.65 -1.55 -9.29
N ILE A 128 7.43 -2.74 -9.84
CA ILE A 128 6.28 -3.60 -9.46
C ILE A 128 6.36 -3.99 -7.99
N GLY A 129 7.54 -4.34 -7.47
CA GLY A 129 7.73 -4.70 -6.07
C GLY A 129 7.36 -3.57 -5.09
N PHE A 130 7.78 -2.34 -5.39
CA PHE A 130 7.43 -1.17 -4.58
C PHE A 130 5.93 -0.83 -4.67
N ILE A 131 5.36 -0.81 -5.87
CA ILE A 131 3.93 -0.54 -6.09
C ILE A 131 3.07 -1.58 -5.39
N ALA A 132 3.42 -2.87 -5.47
CA ALA A 132 2.70 -3.94 -4.79
C ALA A 132 2.76 -3.79 -3.27
N GLY A 133 3.92 -3.44 -2.71
CA GLY A 133 4.07 -3.16 -1.28
C GLY A 133 3.23 -1.96 -0.83
N ALA A 134 3.23 -0.88 -1.61
CA ALA A 134 2.43 0.32 -1.36
C ALA A 134 0.92 0.06 -1.44
N SER A 135 0.48 -0.65 -2.48
CA SER A 135 -0.91 -1.03 -2.67
C SER A 135 -1.41 -1.87 -1.49
N THR A 136 -0.61 -2.85 -1.05
CA THR A 136 -0.95 -3.70 0.09
C THR A 136 -1.13 -2.89 1.36
N ARG A 137 -0.21 -1.98 1.67
CA ARG A 137 -0.36 -1.11 2.85
C ARG A 137 -1.60 -0.24 2.76
N GLY A 138 -1.80 0.46 1.64
CA GLY A 138 -2.96 1.32 1.43
C GLY A 138 -4.27 0.59 1.65
N LEU A 139 -4.42 -0.60 1.04
CA LEU A 139 -5.60 -1.46 1.19
C LEU A 139 -5.79 -1.95 2.62
N MET A 140 -4.72 -2.32 3.33
CA MET A 140 -4.81 -2.71 4.74
C MET A 140 -5.34 -1.56 5.61
N VAL A 141 -4.84 -0.34 5.44
CA VAL A 141 -5.32 0.81 6.22
C VAL A 141 -6.77 1.15 5.87
N GLY A 142 -7.13 1.08 4.58
CA GLY A 142 -8.51 1.26 4.13
C GLY A 142 -9.47 0.25 4.75
N LEU A 143 -9.08 -1.03 4.76
CA LEU A 143 -9.87 -2.11 5.35
C LEU A 143 -10.04 -1.93 6.86
N ILE A 144 -8.97 -1.58 7.58
CA ILE A 144 -9.01 -1.30 9.02
C ILE A 144 -9.95 -0.11 9.29
N THR A 145 -9.80 0.98 8.53
CA THR A 145 -10.62 2.19 8.67
C THR A 145 -12.09 1.91 8.37
N GLY A 146 -12.39 1.26 7.25
CA GLY A 146 -13.75 0.91 6.85
C GLY A 146 -14.44 -0.02 7.85
N ALA A 147 -13.73 -1.06 8.30
CA ALA A 147 -14.22 -1.97 9.33
C ALA A 147 -14.48 -1.21 10.65
N ALA A 148 -13.57 -0.34 11.08
CA ALA A 148 -13.74 0.44 12.30
C ALA A 148 -14.93 1.41 12.22
N ILE A 149 -15.16 2.06 11.08
CA ILE A 149 -16.33 2.93 10.87
C ILE A 149 -17.63 2.14 11.01
N GLN A 150 -17.70 0.95 10.40
CA GLN A 150 -18.88 0.10 10.45
C GLN A 150 -19.12 -0.47 11.86
N LEU A 151 -18.07 -0.92 12.55
CA LEU A 151 -18.15 -1.50 13.90
C LEU A 151 -18.54 -0.47 14.96
N LEU A 152 -18.06 0.78 14.84
CA LEU A 152 -18.37 1.87 15.77
C LEU A 152 -19.73 2.53 15.48
N GLY A 153 -20.47 2.08 14.46
CA GLY A 153 -21.75 2.67 14.08
C GLY A 153 -21.63 4.13 13.65
N LEU A 154 -20.49 4.52 13.08
CA LEU A 154 -20.23 5.88 12.59
C LEU A 154 -20.96 6.14 11.27
N ALA A 155 -21.16 5.11 10.45
CA ALA A 155 -21.98 5.11 9.24
C ALA A 155 -22.54 3.70 8.99
N SER A 156 -23.69 3.60 8.32
CA SER A 156 -24.22 2.34 7.80
C SER A 156 -23.83 2.18 6.33
N MET A 157 -22.77 1.41 6.06
CA MET A 157 -22.33 1.12 4.70
C MET A 157 -23.03 -0.16 4.20
N SER A 158 -23.88 -0.04 3.18
CA SER A 158 -24.34 -1.21 2.43
C SER A 158 -23.26 -1.66 1.44
N LEU A 159 -22.87 -2.93 1.52
CA LEU A 159 -21.92 -3.54 0.58
C LEU A 159 -22.69 -4.25 -0.52
N GLU A 160 -23.15 -3.50 -1.52
CA GLU A 160 -23.89 -4.09 -2.65
C GLU A 160 -22.96 -4.65 -3.73
N HIS A 161 -21.87 -3.94 -4.03
CA HIS A 161 -20.95 -4.28 -5.12
C HIS A 161 -19.51 -4.38 -4.62
N VAL A 162 -19.23 -5.46 -3.88
CA VAL A 162 -17.89 -5.74 -3.33
C VAL A 162 -16.81 -5.77 -4.41
N TRP A 163 -17.13 -6.29 -5.61
CA TRP A 163 -16.20 -6.33 -6.73
C TRP A 163 -15.75 -4.93 -7.16
N ALA A 164 -16.67 -3.95 -7.19
CA ALA A 164 -16.36 -2.59 -7.61
C ALA A 164 -15.49 -1.91 -6.56
N ILE A 165 -15.80 -2.10 -5.27
CA ILE A 165 -15.00 -1.58 -4.16
C ILE A 165 -13.56 -2.09 -4.25
N LEU A 166 -13.38 -3.40 -4.45
CA LEU A 166 -12.06 -4.00 -4.60
C LEU A 166 -11.33 -3.47 -5.83
N TRP A 167 -12.00 -3.42 -6.99
CA TRP A 167 -11.42 -2.93 -8.23
C TRP A 167 -10.91 -1.49 -8.11
N PHE A 168 -11.78 -0.57 -7.67
CA PHE A 168 -11.42 0.84 -7.54
C PHE A 168 -10.36 1.07 -6.45
N SER A 169 -10.45 0.36 -5.33
CA SER A 169 -9.45 0.49 -4.25
C SER A 169 -8.06 0.02 -4.70
N VAL A 170 -7.99 -1.12 -5.40
CA VAL A 170 -6.73 -1.66 -5.93
C VAL A 170 -6.17 -0.72 -6.97
N MET A 171 -6.95 -0.30 -7.96
CA MET A 171 -6.47 0.59 -9.03
C MET A 171 -6.01 1.94 -8.50
N ALA A 172 -6.78 2.55 -7.60
CA ALA A 172 -6.39 3.81 -6.98
C ALA A 172 -5.09 3.66 -6.17
N SER A 173 -4.93 2.55 -5.43
CA SER A 173 -3.71 2.29 -4.66
C SER A 173 -2.48 2.07 -5.55
N ILE A 174 -2.64 1.42 -6.71
CA ILE A 174 -1.58 1.20 -7.69
C ILE A 174 -1.15 2.54 -8.30
N ILE A 175 -2.09 3.37 -8.73
CA ILE A 175 -1.81 4.68 -9.33
C ILE A 175 -1.07 5.56 -8.33
N LEU A 176 -1.59 5.70 -7.11
CA LEU A 176 -0.95 6.55 -6.10
C LEU A 176 0.38 5.97 -5.60
N GLY A 177 0.48 4.65 -5.52
CA GLY A 177 1.74 3.97 -5.20
C GLY A 177 2.80 4.11 -6.30
N ALA A 178 2.40 4.31 -7.56
CA ALA A 178 3.31 4.58 -8.67
C ALA A 178 3.76 6.04 -8.77
N ILE A 179 2.93 6.98 -8.30
CA ILE A 179 3.22 8.42 -8.28
C ILE A 179 4.18 8.78 -7.14
N GLY A 180 4.06 8.11 -5.98
CA GLY A 180 4.87 8.37 -4.79
C GLY A 180 6.31 7.92 -4.90
#